data_AF-A0A1Q3K728-F1
#
_entry.id   AF-A0A1Q3K728-F1
#
_cell.length_a   1.000
_cell.length_b   1.000
_cell.length_c   1.000
_cell.angle_alpha   90.00
_cell.angle_beta   90.00
_cell.angle_gamma   90.00
#
_symmetry.space_group_name_H-M   'P 1'
#
loop_
_entity.id
_entity.type
_entity.pdbx_description
1 polymer ?
#
loop_
_entity_poly.entity_id
_entity_poly.type
_entity_poly.pdbx_seq_one_letter_code
_entity_poly.pdbx_strand_id
1 'polypeptide(L)'
;MASTTLKSALAGMVALAGLASGAEAQTQGKLSDKSVNTLMEYAWQILPHKFTTPDGKVIEVDKSKRDGNIVPVESGREIIRVAYTSAQAQICEMWEEQQANYDTLMRRELIKKKWTDQQILYITTLHRMTIHAVAGKMRVEEKEGELKVFLEPIKPGEGKCTDEQRTKIREAIIAYVDLDAPKEA
;
A
#
# COMPACT_ATOMS: atom_id res chain seq x y z
N MET A 1 -0.89 -85.41 2.84
CA MET A 1 0.54 -85.13 2.60
C MET A 1 0.63 -83.75 1.97
N ALA A 2 1.43 -82.84 2.58
CA ALA A 2 2.07 -81.63 2.01
C ALA A 2 1.19 -80.61 1.24
N SER A 3 1.43 -79.29 1.22
CA SER A 3 2.27 -78.32 1.94
C SER A 3 1.96 -76.95 1.29
N THR A 4 1.97 -75.86 2.07
CA THR A 4 2.26 -74.43 1.67
C THR A 4 1.32 -73.74 0.64
N THR A 5 0.83 -72.50 0.78
CA THR A 5 1.57 -71.26 1.09
C THR A 5 0.62 -70.07 1.38
N LEU A 6 0.89 -69.38 2.50
CA LEU A 6 0.87 -67.93 2.79
C LEU A 6 0.11 -66.93 1.87
N LYS A 7 -0.65 -66.02 2.53
CA LYS A 7 -0.67 -64.52 2.42
C LYS A 7 -2.00 -64.02 3.00
N SER A 8 -2.14 -62.99 3.82
CA SER A 8 -1.27 -62.10 4.58
C SER A 8 -2.18 -61.40 5.60
N ALA A 9 -1.67 -61.13 6.79
CA ALA A 9 -2.36 -60.38 7.83
C ALA A 9 -2.59 -58.92 7.41
N LEU A 10 -3.79 -58.39 7.68
CA LEU A 10 -4.08 -56.96 7.65
C LEU A 10 -4.80 -56.58 8.95
N ALA A 11 -4.04 -56.16 9.95
CA ALA A 11 -4.56 -55.48 11.13
C ALA A 11 -3.48 -54.55 11.68
N GLY A 12 -3.73 -53.25 11.61
CA GLY A 12 -2.86 -52.23 12.21
C GLY A 12 -2.62 -51.04 11.30
N MET A 13 -3.64 -50.23 11.02
CA MET A 13 -3.45 -48.85 10.57
C MET A 13 -3.72 -47.92 11.75
N VAL A 14 -2.63 -47.40 12.30
CA VAL A 14 -2.62 -46.25 13.21
C VAL A 14 -3.08 -45.04 12.41
N ALA A 15 -4.27 -44.52 12.70
CA ALA A 15 -4.72 -43.24 12.18
C ALA A 15 -4.07 -42.11 13.01
N LEU A 16 -2.87 -41.68 12.61
CA LEU A 16 -2.38 -40.34 12.95
C LEU A 16 -3.12 -39.33 12.04
N ALA A 17 -4.30 -38.92 12.47
CA ALA A 17 -5.01 -37.82 11.85
C ALA A 17 -4.50 -36.48 12.42
N GLY A 18 -3.68 -35.78 11.61
CA GLY A 18 -3.72 -34.32 11.50
C GLY A 18 -3.22 -33.49 12.68
N LEU A 19 -1.92 -33.53 12.96
CA LEU A 19 -1.19 -32.35 13.46
C LEU A 19 -0.37 -31.80 12.29
N ALA A 20 -1.04 -31.12 11.37
CA ALA A 20 -0.39 -30.36 10.31
C ALA A 20 -1.07 -29.00 10.21
N SER A 21 -0.26 -27.97 10.47
CA SER A 21 -0.34 -26.66 9.80
C SER A 21 -1.53 -25.77 10.13
N GLY A 22 -1.64 -25.36 11.40
CA GLY A 22 -2.46 -24.21 11.82
C GLY A 22 -1.69 -22.88 11.91
N ALA A 23 -0.47 -22.81 11.35
CA ALA A 23 0.40 -21.64 11.38
C ALA A 23 0.77 -21.16 9.96
N GLU A 24 -0.20 -21.13 9.05
CA GLU A 24 -0.07 -20.49 7.73
C GLU A 24 -1.33 -19.69 7.38
N ALA A 25 -1.86 -18.96 8.35
CA ALA A 25 -2.82 -17.89 8.10
C ALA A 25 -2.24 -16.61 8.72
N GLN A 26 -1.98 -15.61 7.88
CA GLN A 26 -1.44 -14.26 8.16
C GLN A 26 0.02 -13.97 7.73
N THR A 27 0.39 -14.37 6.53
CA THR A 27 1.30 -13.57 5.70
C THR A 27 0.70 -13.37 4.31
N GLN A 28 -0.43 -12.67 4.24
CA GLN A 28 -0.77 -11.97 3.00
C GLN A 28 0.42 -11.07 2.66
N GLY A 29 1.09 -11.38 1.54
CA GLY A 29 2.45 -10.95 1.23
C GLY A 29 2.70 -9.46 1.48
N LYS A 30 3.56 -9.17 2.46
CA LYS A 30 4.15 -7.83 2.61
C LYS A 30 4.78 -7.45 1.26
N LEU A 31 4.48 -6.26 0.74
CA LEU A 31 5.14 -5.71 -0.46
C LEU A 31 6.65 -5.95 -0.35
N SER A 32 7.34 -6.31 -1.43
CA SER A 32 8.79 -6.48 -1.34
C SER A 32 9.49 -5.13 -1.13
N ASP A 33 10.65 -5.11 -0.47
CA ASP A 33 11.45 -3.89 -0.31
C ASP A 33 11.84 -3.30 -1.66
N LYS A 34 12.12 -4.16 -2.64
CA LYS A 34 12.41 -3.75 -4.02
C LYS A 34 11.23 -2.96 -4.61
N SER A 35 10.01 -3.48 -4.51
CA SER A 35 8.80 -2.80 -5.00
C SER A 35 8.57 -1.47 -4.30
N VAL A 36 8.75 -1.42 -2.98
CA VAL A 36 8.62 -0.18 -2.20
C VAL A 36 9.66 0.84 -2.63
N ASN A 37 10.93 0.45 -2.75
CA ASN A 37 12.01 1.33 -3.20
C ASN A 37 11.78 1.87 -4.61
N THR A 38 11.27 1.05 -5.54
CA THR A 38 10.94 1.51 -6.89
C THR A 38 9.83 2.57 -6.88
N LEU A 39 8.75 2.35 -6.14
CA LEU A 39 7.68 3.36 -6.02
C LEU A 39 8.19 4.63 -5.32
N MET A 40 9.01 4.47 -4.29
CA MET A 40 9.65 5.59 -3.61
C MET A 40 10.54 6.41 -4.54
N GLU A 41 11.26 5.74 -5.46
CA GLU A 41 12.08 6.40 -6.47
C GLU A 41 11.22 7.17 -7.48
N TYR A 42 10.13 6.57 -7.97
CA TYR A 42 9.22 7.26 -8.87
C TYR A 42 8.57 8.49 -8.23
N ALA A 43 8.19 8.39 -6.94
CA ALA A 43 7.70 9.53 -6.18
C ALA A 43 8.75 10.63 -6.06
N TRP A 44 10.02 10.26 -5.86
CA TRP A 44 11.14 11.21 -5.80
C TRP A 44 11.30 11.96 -7.12
N GLN A 45 11.19 11.28 -8.27
CA GLN A 45 11.32 11.91 -9.59
C GLN A 45 10.30 13.03 -9.80
N ILE A 46 9.05 12.83 -9.40
CA ILE A 46 7.97 13.82 -9.59
C ILE A 46 7.84 14.84 -8.45
N LEU A 47 8.56 14.65 -7.34
CA LEU A 47 8.55 15.61 -6.23
C LEU A 47 9.04 16.98 -6.73
N PRO A 48 8.24 18.05 -6.63
CA PRO A 48 8.63 19.35 -7.15
C PRO A 48 9.78 19.96 -6.33
N HIS A 49 10.63 20.75 -6.99
CA HIS A 49 11.68 21.53 -6.32
C HIS A 49 11.14 22.58 -5.35
N LYS A 50 9.90 23.03 -5.57
CA LYS A 50 9.25 24.07 -4.78
C LYS A 50 7.76 23.83 -4.75
N PHE A 51 7.17 23.93 -3.57
CA PHE A 51 5.72 23.80 -3.38
C PHE A 51 5.25 24.90 -2.42
N THR A 52 4.10 25.49 -2.71
CA THR A 52 3.44 26.44 -1.80
C THR A 52 2.20 25.76 -1.25
N THR A 53 2.14 25.61 0.06
CA THR A 53 1.02 25.01 0.76
C THR A 53 -0.20 25.93 0.75
N PRO A 54 -1.42 25.43 1.04
CA PRO A 54 -2.62 26.26 1.08
C PRO A 54 -2.58 27.42 2.09
N ASP A 55 -1.82 27.27 3.17
CA ASP A 55 -1.57 28.31 4.18
C ASP A 55 -0.45 29.30 3.78
N GLY A 56 0.10 29.19 2.57
CA GLY A 56 1.07 30.12 2.00
C GLY A 56 2.53 29.83 2.37
N LYS A 57 2.80 28.75 3.11
CA LYS A 57 4.17 28.32 3.42
C LYS A 57 4.84 27.76 2.17
N VAL A 58 6.07 28.19 1.93
CA VAL A 58 6.90 27.72 0.82
C VAL A 58 7.81 26.61 1.31
N ILE A 59 7.73 25.45 0.68
CA ILE A 59 8.62 24.31 0.88
C ILE A 59 9.57 24.26 -0.32
N GLU A 60 10.87 24.41 -0.06
CA GLU A 60 11.92 24.20 -1.06
C GLU A 60 12.56 22.84 -0.83
N VAL A 61 12.60 22.04 -1.89
CA VAL A 61 13.13 20.67 -1.87
C VAL A 61 14.53 20.68 -2.42
N ASP A 62 15.50 20.33 -1.58
CA ASP A 62 16.88 20.12 -2.01
C ASP A 62 16.98 18.76 -2.72
N LYS A 63 16.86 18.77 -4.05
CA LYS A 63 16.92 17.55 -4.88
C LYS A 63 18.33 16.92 -4.94
N SER A 64 19.35 17.56 -4.35
CA SER A 64 20.67 16.94 -4.14
C SER A 64 20.73 16.08 -2.87
N LYS A 65 19.77 16.24 -1.94
CA LYS A 65 19.73 15.56 -0.63
C LYS A 65 18.57 14.59 -0.50
N ARG A 66 18.47 13.65 -1.44
CA ARG A 66 17.39 12.64 -1.49
C ARG A 66 17.18 11.94 -0.14
N ASP A 67 18.24 11.41 0.46
CA ASP A 67 18.12 10.58 1.66
C ASP A 67 17.63 11.35 2.90
N GLY A 68 17.79 12.68 2.92
CA GLY A 68 17.21 13.54 3.96
C GLY A 68 15.75 13.91 3.73
N ASN A 69 15.24 13.70 2.50
CA ASN A 69 13.93 14.16 2.06
C ASN A 69 12.92 13.03 1.87
N ILE A 70 13.39 11.79 1.69
CA ILE A 70 12.53 10.60 1.65
C ILE A 70 12.30 10.06 3.06
N VAL A 71 11.21 9.31 3.24
CA VAL A 71 10.94 8.56 4.48
C VAL A 71 11.62 7.18 4.44
N PRO A 72 11.84 6.51 5.57
CA PRO A 72 12.30 5.13 5.60
C PRO A 72 11.34 4.17 4.87
N VAL A 73 11.89 3.07 4.33
CA VAL A 73 11.16 2.05 3.56
C VAL A 73 9.92 1.54 4.28
N GLU A 74 9.97 1.35 5.60
CA GLU A 74 8.81 0.86 6.35
C GLU A 74 7.65 1.87 6.39
N SER A 75 7.95 3.16 6.52
CA SER A 75 6.95 4.22 6.39
C SER A 75 6.44 4.31 4.96
N GLY A 76 7.34 4.23 3.96
CA GLY A 76 6.97 4.17 2.54
C GLY A 76 5.98 3.04 2.24
N ARG A 77 6.18 1.87 2.85
CA ARG A 77 5.29 0.72 2.69
C ARG A 77 3.89 0.94 3.23
N GLU A 78 3.77 1.56 4.41
CA GLU A 78 2.46 1.93 4.96
C GLU A 78 1.75 2.90 4.01
N ILE A 79 2.45 3.96 3.58
CA ILE A 79 1.92 4.97 2.66
C ILE A 79 1.43 4.34 1.37
N ILE A 80 2.21 3.44 0.76
CA ILE A 80 1.85 2.72 -0.47
C ILE A 80 0.60 1.85 -0.28
N ARG A 81 0.46 1.19 0.88
CA ARG A 81 -0.74 0.37 1.18
C ARG A 81 -1.99 1.23 1.31
N VAL A 82 -1.90 2.33 2.07
CA VAL A 82 -3.01 3.27 2.21
C VAL A 82 -3.39 3.87 0.87
N ALA A 83 -2.40 4.23 0.05
CA ALA A 83 -2.60 4.75 -1.29
C ALA A 83 -3.24 3.73 -2.22
N TYR A 84 -2.87 2.44 -2.12
CA TYR A 84 -3.51 1.37 -2.87
C TYR A 84 -5.02 1.30 -2.57
N THR A 85 -5.41 1.31 -1.30
CA THR A 85 -6.84 1.32 -0.90
C THR A 85 -7.54 2.60 -1.37
N SER A 86 -6.85 3.74 -1.27
CA SER A 86 -7.34 5.03 -1.78
C SER A 86 -7.58 5.00 -3.29
N ALA A 87 -6.72 4.30 -4.04
CA ALA A 87 -6.86 4.12 -5.47
C ALA A 87 -8.09 3.28 -5.82
N GLN A 88 -8.36 2.20 -5.06
CA GLN A 88 -9.55 1.39 -5.24
C GLN A 88 -10.82 2.22 -4.98
N ALA A 89 -10.82 3.02 -3.90
CA ALA A 89 -11.92 3.94 -3.60
C ALA A 89 -12.12 4.96 -4.73
N GLN A 90 -11.04 5.56 -5.24
CA GLN A 90 -11.07 6.49 -6.38
C GLN A 90 -11.65 5.84 -7.65
N ILE A 91 -11.23 4.63 -8.00
CA ILE A 91 -11.73 3.90 -9.17
C ILE A 91 -13.23 3.59 -9.04
N CYS A 92 -13.69 3.35 -7.82
CA CYS A 92 -15.10 3.08 -7.49
C CYS A 92 -15.93 4.31 -7.15
N GLU A 93 -15.38 5.52 -7.33
CA GLU A 93 -16.03 6.82 -7.08
C GLU A 93 -16.44 7.04 -5.61
N MET A 94 -15.72 6.42 -4.69
CA MET A 94 -15.91 6.50 -3.24
C MET A 94 -15.06 7.64 -2.66
N TRP A 95 -15.39 8.88 -3.04
CA TRP A 95 -14.55 10.06 -2.77
C TRP A 95 -14.41 10.38 -1.28
N GLU A 96 -15.48 10.23 -0.52
CA GLU A 96 -15.47 10.48 0.93
C GLU A 96 -14.59 9.47 1.65
N GLU A 97 -14.70 8.18 1.31
CA GLU A 97 -13.85 7.14 1.88
C GLU A 97 -12.39 7.30 1.47
N GLN A 98 -12.11 7.67 0.22
CA GLN A 98 -10.76 8.00 -0.23
C GLN A 98 -10.17 9.14 0.63
N GLN A 99 -10.92 10.21 0.84
CA GLN A 99 -10.49 11.37 1.61
C GLN A 99 -10.24 10.99 3.08
N ALA A 100 -11.17 10.27 3.71
CA ALA A 100 -11.05 9.83 5.10
C ALA A 100 -9.79 8.95 5.32
N ASN A 101 -9.49 8.08 4.35
CA ASN A 101 -8.32 7.22 4.38
C ASN A 101 -7.00 8.03 4.28
N TYR A 102 -6.94 9.01 3.38
CA TYR A 102 -5.78 9.91 3.25
C TYR A 102 -5.61 10.82 4.48
N ASP A 103 -6.69 11.42 4.96
CA ASP A 103 -6.64 12.32 6.12
C ASP A 103 -6.18 11.62 7.38
N THR A 104 -6.58 10.35 7.57
CA THR A 104 -6.10 9.53 8.67
C THR A 104 -4.60 9.27 8.59
N LEU A 105 -4.09 8.91 7.40
CA LEU A 105 -2.65 8.77 7.20
C LEU A 105 -1.92 10.08 7.55
N MET A 106 -2.36 11.20 6.98
CA MET A 106 -1.68 12.47 7.19
C MET A 106 -1.74 12.94 8.63
N ARG A 107 -2.88 12.77 9.32
CA ARG A 107 -3.02 13.07 10.76
C ARG A 107 -2.00 12.28 11.57
N ARG A 108 -1.90 10.96 11.34
CA ARG A 108 -0.94 10.09 12.02
C ARG A 108 0.49 10.50 11.76
N GLU A 109 0.86 10.80 10.51
CA GLU A 109 2.22 11.22 10.18
C GLU A 109 2.58 12.59 10.79
N LEU A 110 1.63 13.53 10.86
CA LEU A 110 1.83 14.85 11.47
C LEU A 110 1.95 14.77 13.00
N ILE A 111 1.13 13.94 13.67
CA ILE A 111 1.19 13.76 15.14
C ILE A 111 2.50 13.13 15.59
N LYS A 112 3.16 12.32 14.75
CA LYS A 112 4.49 11.77 15.04
C LYS A 112 5.56 12.85 15.23
N LYS A 113 5.36 14.09 14.73
CA LYS A 113 6.26 15.25 14.86
C LYS A 113 7.74 14.97 14.53
N LYS A 114 8.00 13.98 13.68
CA LYS A 114 9.36 13.54 13.32
C LYS A 114 9.74 13.82 11.86
N TRP A 115 8.78 14.28 11.07
CA TRP A 115 8.98 14.55 9.65
C TRP A 115 9.23 16.03 9.41
N THR A 116 10.17 16.32 8.53
CA THR A 116 10.34 17.67 7.98
C THR A 116 9.20 17.99 7.01
N ASP A 117 9.02 19.27 6.67
CA ASP A 117 8.03 19.65 5.65
C ASP A 117 8.31 19.01 4.29
N GLN A 118 9.60 18.85 3.93
CA GLN A 118 10.01 18.16 2.70
C GLN A 118 9.58 16.69 2.73
N GLN A 119 9.69 16.02 3.87
CA GLN A 119 9.23 14.64 4.04
C GLN A 119 7.70 14.54 4.03
N ILE A 120 6.96 15.49 4.62
CA ILE A 120 5.49 15.55 4.52
C ILE A 120 5.03 15.74 3.07
N LEU A 121 5.70 16.61 2.32
CA LEU A 121 5.45 16.79 0.89
C LEU A 121 5.76 15.50 0.11
N TYR A 122 6.85 14.81 0.46
CA TYR A 122 7.21 13.52 -0.12
C TYR A 122 6.16 12.43 0.17
N ILE A 123 5.65 12.33 1.39
CA ILE A 123 4.58 11.39 1.77
C ILE A 123 3.34 11.61 0.90
N THR A 124 2.92 12.87 0.77
CA THR A 124 1.77 13.26 -0.08
C THR A 124 2.02 12.91 -1.55
N THR A 125 3.23 13.15 -2.03
CA THR A 125 3.65 12.82 -3.40
C THR A 125 3.64 11.32 -3.65
N LEU A 126 4.19 10.52 -2.72
CA LEU A 126 4.23 9.06 -2.80
C LEU A 126 2.82 8.47 -2.81
N HIS A 127 1.93 8.97 -1.94
CA HIS A 127 0.54 8.55 -1.89
C HIS A 127 -0.18 8.83 -3.22
N ARG A 128 -0.14 10.08 -3.68
CA ARG A 128 -0.77 10.47 -4.96
C ARG A 128 -0.21 9.68 -6.14
N MET A 129 1.10 9.59 -6.27
CA MET A 129 1.75 8.82 -7.34
C MET A 129 1.28 7.37 -7.35
N THR A 130 1.22 6.74 -6.16
CA THR A 130 0.77 5.35 -6.03
C THR A 130 -0.68 5.19 -6.48
N ILE A 131 -1.57 6.16 -6.17
CA ILE A 131 -2.95 6.11 -6.68
C ILE A 131 -2.98 6.11 -8.22
N HIS A 132 -2.22 6.99 -8.85
CA HIS A 132 -2.10 7.01 -10.31
C HIS A 132 -1.49 5.73 -10.87
N ALA A 133 -0.47 5.16 -10.21
CA ALA A 133 0.13 3.89 -10.63
C ALA A 133 -0.88 2.74 -10.60
N VAL A 134 -1.63 2.61 -9.50
CA VAL A 134 -2.65 1.56 -9.33
C VAL A 134 -3.82 1.74 -10.30
N ALA A 135 -4.19 2.99 -10.60
CA ALA A 135 -5.22 3.30 -11.60
C ALA A 135 -4.77 3.10 -13.06
N GLY A 136 -3.52 2.67 -13.31
CA GLY A 136 -2.97 2.55 -14.65
C GLY A 136 -2.78 3.90 -15.35
N LYS A 137 -2.61 4.97 -14.56
CA LYS A 137 -2.44 6.37 -14.99
C LYS A 137 -1.06 6.93 -14.67
N MET A 138 -0.07 6.05 -14.54
CA MET A 138 1.33 6.40 -14.46
C MET A 138 2.06 5.82 -15.66
N ARG A 139 2.92 6.64 -16.29
CA ARG A 139 3.88 6.18 -17.30
C ARG A 139 5.28 6.49 -16.82
N VAL A 140 6.22 5.61 -17.14
CA VAL A 140 7.65 5.80 -16.87
C VAL A 140 8.37 5.71 -18.21
N GLU A 141 9.14 6.75 -18.54
CA GLU A 141 10.01 6.78 -19.71
C GLU A 141 11.46 6.85 -19.23
N GLU A 142 12.35 6.09 -19.83
CA GLU A 142 13.79 6.22 -19.63
C GLU A 142 14.38 7.00 -20.80
N LYS A 143 15.04 8.12 -20.53
CA LYS A 143 15.74 8.93 -21.53
C LYS A 143 17.13 9.22 -21.01
N GLU A 144 18.15 8.78 -21.75
CA GLU A 144 19.56 9.02 -21.41
C GLU A 144 19.95 8.54 -19.98
N GLY A 145 19.32 7.45 -19.52
CA GLY A 145 19.53 6.92 -18.16
C GLY A 145 18.78 7.68 -17.05
N GLU A 146 17.97 8.68 -17.40
CA GLU A 146 17.08 9.38 -16.48
C GLU A 146 15.65 8.83 -16.57
N LEU A 147 15.05 8.51 -15.42
CA LEU A 147 13.65 8.08 -15.32
C LEU A 147 12.72 9.30 -15.24
N LYS A 148 11.84 9.45 -16.23
CA LYS A 148 10.78 10.46 -16.23
C LYS A 148 9.43 9.81 -15.97
N VAL A 149 8.78 10.25 -14.91
CA VAL A 149 7.49 9.71 -14.46
C VAL A 149 6.40 10.72 -14.79
N PHE A 150 5.35 10.26 -15.47
CA PHE A 150 4.22 11.06 -15.91
C PHE A 150 2.94 10.54 -15.27
N LEU A 151 2.14 11.44 -14.72
CA LEU A 151 0.83 11.12 -14.14
C LEU A 151 -0.27 11.66 -15.05
N GLU A 152 -1.13 10.77 -15.54
CA GLU A 152 -2.31 11.12 -16.31
C GLU A 152 -3.52 11.32 -15.39
N PRO A 153 -4.50 12.17 -15.74
CA PRO A 153 -5.72 12.29 -14.96
C PRO A 153 -6.45 10.95 -14.84
N ILE A 154 -6.85 10.62 -13.62
CA ILE A 154 -7.73 9.48 -13.36
C ILE A 154 -9.15 9.95 -13.67
N LYS A 155 -9.77 9.35 -14.68
CA LYS A 155 -11.16 9.60 -15.02
C LYS A 155 -12.05 8.74 -14.12
N PRO A 156 -13.18 9.26 -13.61
CA PRO A 156 -14.16 8.46 -12.88
C PRO A 156 -14.56 7.24 -13.72
N GLY A 157 -14.63 6.08 -13.07
CA GLY A 157 -14.92 4.83 -13.75
C GLY A 157 -16.42 4.70 -13.97
N GLU A 158 -16.90 4.88 -15.21
CA GLU A 158 -18.29 4.67 -15.60
C GLU A 158 -18.85 3.33 -15.05
N GLY A 159 -19.50 3.36 -13.89
CA GLY A 159 -20.26 2.25 -13.29
C GLY A 159 -19.51 0.95 -13.01
N LYS A 160 -18.18 0.96 -12.79
CA LYS A 160 -17.37 -0.28 -12.82
C LYS A 160 -17.34 -1.14 -11.57
N CYS A 161 -17.77 -0.63 -10.41
CA CYS A 161 -17.64 -1.38 -9.16
C CYS A 161 -18.98 -1.95 -8.67
N THR A 162 -18.97 -3.23 -8.29
CA THR A 162 -20.10 -3.89 -7.63
C THR A 162 -20.23 -3.41 -6.18
N ASP A 163 -21.41 -3.58 -5.59
CA ASP A 163 -21.64 -3.22 -4.19
C ASP A 163 -20.77 -4.05 -3.23
N GLU A 164 -20.47 -5.30 -3.59
CA GLU A 164 -19.54 -6.15 -2.85
C GLU A 164 -18.12 -5.56 -2.86
N GLN A 165 -17.64 -5.07 -4.02
CA GLN A 165 -16.33 -4.41 -4.12
C GLN A 165 -16.30 -3.14 -3.27
N ARG A 166 -17.33 -2.29 -3.37
CA ARG A 166 -17.43 -1.07 -2.56
C ARG A 166 -17.46 -1.37 -1.07
N THR A 167 -18.20 -2.40 -0.66
CA THR A 167 -18.27 -2.85 0.74
C THR A 167 -16.89 -3.26 1.25
N LYS A 168 -16.15 -4.09 0.51
CA LYS A 168 -14.79 -4.51 0.89
C LYS A 168 -13.82 -3.33 1.01
N ILE A 169 -13.89 -2.37 0.08
CA ILE A 169 -13.06 -1.16 0.13
C ILE A 169 -13.41 -0.34 1.38
N ARG A 170 -14.71 -0.14 1.65
CA ARG A 170 -15.18 0.58 2.83
C ARG A 170 -14.72 -0.06 4.12
N GLU A 171 -14.87 -1.37 4.27
CA GLU A 171 -14.42 -2.11 5.44
C GLU A 171 -12.91 -1.96 5.68
N ALA A 172 -12.11 -2.05 4.62
CA ALA A 172 -10.66 -1.83 4.71
C ALA A 172 -10.30 -0.41 5.14
N ILE A 173 -11.04 0.60 4.68
CA ILE A 173 -10.84 2.01 5.07
C ILE A 173 -11.27 2.24 6.52
N ILE A 174 -12.46 1.76 6.91
CA ILE A 174 -12.94 1.85 8.31
C ILE A 174 -11.92 1.21 9.25
N ALA A 175 -11.46 -0.01 8.93
CA ALA A 175 -10.45 -0.68 9.74
C ALA A 175 -9.16 0.12 9.89
N TYR A 176 -8.74 0.88 8.86
CA TYR A 176 -7.57 1.75 8.95
C TYR A 176 -7.85 3.05 9.74
N VAL A 177 -9.03 3.64 9.56
CA VAL A 177 -9.49 4.84 10.29
C VAL A 177 -9.64 4.57 11.77
N ASP A 178 -10.22 3.42 12.14
CA ASP A 178 -10.45 3.03 13.54
C ASP A 178 -9.16 2.76 14.32
N LEU A 179 -8.04 2.47 13.64
CA LEU A 179 -6.73 2.42 14.30
C LEU A 179 -6.31 3.77 14.91
N ASP A 180 -6.87 4.88 14.40
CA ASP A 180 -6.60 6.25 14.84
C ASP A 180 -7.72 6.82 15.73
N ALA A 181 -8.81 6.08 15.94
CA ALA A 181 -9.87 6.51 16.83
C ALA A 181 -9.35 6.60 18.28
N PRO A 182 -9.71 7.65 19.05
CA PRO A 182 -9.41 7.68 20.48
C PRO A 182 -10.02 6.43 21.11
N LYS A 183 -9.19 5.59 21.74
CA LYS A 183 -9.72 4.52 22.58
C LYS A 183 -10.36 5.20 23.77
N GLU A 184 -11.69 5.08 23.91
CA GLU A 184 -12.38 5.50 25.11
C GLU A 184 -11.68 4.85 26.31
N ALA A 185 -11.26 5.69 27.26
CA ALA A 185 -10.52 5.30 28.46
C ALA A 185 -11.49 4.88 29.57
#